data_AF-A0A940L2D3-F1
#
_entry.id   AF-A0A940L2D3-F1
#
_cell.length_a   1.000
_cell.length_b   1.000
_cell.length_c   1.000
_cell.angle_alpha   90.00
_cell.angle_beta   90.00
_cell.angle_gamma   90.00
#
_symmetry.space_group_name_H-M   'P 1'
#
loop_
_entity.id
_entity.type
_entity.pdbx_description
1 polymer ?
#
loop_
_entity_poly.entity_id
_entity_poly.type
_entity_poly.pdbx_seq_one_letter_code
_entity_poly.pdbx_strand_id
1 'polypeptide(L)'
;MSRLDVLIQRMTVQRECLNFLMNELQKKNNEGLVAVELGLGSGRTYDHIREGLPHMPFYVFDYKIDCHPSCEPAPEYAILGEIEKTLPPFAEKFQGKACLIHCDIGTKDLDRDNKVYSNLIPLIQKLSNPGTLIASDRPLSAPWLESIELPKDAGKWPYYLLRVT
;
A
#
# COMPACT_ATOMS: atom_id res chain seq x y z
N MET A 1 -25.82 -9.14 -2.68
CA MET A 1 -25.06 -7.88 -2.83
C MET A 1 -24.61 -7.77 -4.27
N SER A 2 -24.90 -6.66 -4.95
CA SER A 2 -24.48 -6.45 -6.35
C SER A 2 -22.97 -6.21 -6.44
N ARG A 3 -22.41 -6.27 -7.67
CA ARG A 3 -20.99 -5.93 -7.88
C ARG A 3 -20.71 -4.45 -7.55
N LEU A 4 -21.71 -3.58 -7.72
CA LEU A 4 -21.62 -2.17 -7.35
C LEU A 4 -21.53 -2.01 -5.83
N ASP A 5 -22.38 -2.71 -5.07
CA ASP A 5 -22.36 -2.66 -3.60
C ASP A 5 -21.02 -3.16 -3.04
N VAL A 6 -20.46 -4.24 -3.60
CA VAL A 6 -19.13 -4.75 -3.20
C VAL A 6 -18.03 -3.72 -3.49
N LEU A 7 -18.11 -3.04 -4.64
CA LEU A 7 -17.15 -2.00 -4.98
C LEU A 7 -17.25 -0.81 -4.02
N ILE A 8 -18.46 -0.34 -3.73
CA ILE A 8 -18.70 0.74 -2.75
C ILE A 8 -18.12 0.35 -1.39
N GLN A 9 -18.42 -0.86 -0.91
CA GLN A 9 -17.93 -1.33 0.38
C GLN A 9 -16.40 -1.40 0.43
N ARG A 10 -15.76 -1.89 -0.64
CA ARG A 10 -14.30 -1.90 -0.77
C ARG A 10 -13.72 -0.50 -0.69
N MET A 11 -14.23 0.44 -1.49
CA MET A 11 -13.74 1.82 -1.53
C MET A 11 -13.92 2.53 -0.20
N THR A 12 -15.06 2.31 0.48
CA THR A 12 -15.29 2.87 1.83
C THR A 12 -14.29 2.33 2.84
N VAL A 13 -14.09 1.00 2.90
CA VAL A 13 -13.13 0.39 3.83
C VAL A 13 -11.72 0.90 3.58
N GLN A 14 -11.26 0.88 2.32
CA GLN A 14 -9.93 1.36 1.97
C GLN A 14 -9.75 2.82 2.37
N ARG A 15 -10.70 3.70 2.04
CA ARG A 15 -10.63 5.13 2.40
C ARG A 15 -10.51 5.34 3.91
N GLU A 16 -11.37 4.72 4.71
CA GLU A 16 -11.34 4.91 6.17
C GLU A 16 -10.05 4.38 6.80
N CYS A 17 -9.56 3.25 6.30
CA CYS A 17 -8.31 2.66 6.77
C CYS A 17 -7.09 3.49 6.38
N LEU A 18 -7.04 3.99 5.15
CA LEU A 18 -5.97 4.89 4.69
C LEU A 18 -6.01 6.22 5.43
N ASN A 19 -7.20 6.79 5.68
CA ASN A 19 -7.37 7.97 6.54
C ASN A 19 -6.78 7.75 7.93
N PHE A 20 -7.07 6.60 8.53
CA PHE A 20 -6.53 6.23 9.84
C PHE A 20 -5.00 6.18 9.82
N LEU A 21 -4.38 5.50 8.84
CA LEU A 21 -2.92 5.41 8.73
C LEU A 21 -2.28 6.78 8.47
N MET A 22 -2.84 7.58 7.57
CA MET A 22 -2.33 8.93 7.29
C MET A 22 -2.37 9.81 8.55
N ASN A 23 -3.45 9.73 9.34
CA ASN A 23 -3.54 10.43 10.62
C ASN A 23 -2.49 9.96 11.63
N GLU A 24 -2.08 8.69 11.62
CA GLU A 24 -0.94 8.23 12.44
C GLU A 24 0.39 8.78 11.93
N LEU A 25 0.60 8.80 10.62
CA LEU A 25 1.84 9.30 10.01
C LEU A 25 2.03 10.80 10.24
N GLN A 26 0.97 11.60 10.09
CA GLN A 26 1.03 13.05 10.32
C GLN A 26 1.42 13.43 11.77
N LYS A 27 1.28 12.51 12.73
CA LYS A 27 1.69 12.70 14.14
C LYS A 27 3.16 12.35 14.41
N LYS A 28 3.88 11.82 13.42
CA LYS A 28 5.26 11.34 13.55
C LYS A 28 6.21 12.22 12.72
N ASN A 29 7.49 12.24 13.09
CA ASN A 29 8.53 12.75 12.20
C ASN A 29 8.85 11.68 11.15
N ASN A 30 8.54 11.97 9.88
CA ASN A 30 8.81 11.07 8.76
C ASN A 30 9.87 11.64 7.81
N GLU A 31 10.69 12.58 8.28
CA GLU A 31 11.75 13.17 7.46
C GLU A 31 12.70 12.09 6.92
N GLY A 32 12.92 12.10 5.61
CA GLY A 32 13.77 11.12 4.92
C GLY A 32 13.17 9.71 4.80
N LEU A 33 11.88 9.53 5.14
CA LEU A 33 11.12 8.31 4.87
C LEU A 33 10.30 8.45 3.59
N VAL A 34 9.77 7.32 3.11
CA VAL A 34 9.01 7.24 1.86
C VAL A 34 7.73 6.44 2.05
N ALA A 35 6.71 6.74 1.25
CA ALA A 35 5.54 5.89 1.06
C ALA A 35 5.73 5.03 -0.20
N VAL A 36 5.11 3.85 -0.22
CA VAL A 36 5.19 2.90 -1.34
C VAL A 36 3.79 2.40 -1.68
N GLU A 37 3.36 2.56 -2.94
CA GLU A 37 2.14 2.00 -3.52
C GLU A 37 2.53 0.81 -4.41
N LEU A 38 2.01 -0.38 -4.11
CA LEU A 38 2.11 -1.54 -4.99
C LEU A 38 0.78 -1.69 -5.70
N GLY A 39 0.79 -1.44 -7.01
CA GLY A 39 -0.40 -1.38 -7.87
C GLY A 39 -1.01 0.02 -7.93
N LEU A 40 -0.82 0.73 -9.04
CA LEU A 40 -1.48 2.01 -9.29
C LEU A 40 -2.93 1.79 -9.74
N GLY A 41 -3.12 0.89 -10.70
CA GLY A 41 -4.40 0.69 -11.37
C GLY A 41 -5.02 2.02 -11.83
N SER A 42 -6.25 2.28 -11.39
CA SER A 42 -6.96 3.54 -11.68
C SER A 42 -6.44 4.77 -10.94
N GLY A 43 -5.53 4.60 -9.98
CA GLY A 43 -4.90 5.68 -9.20
C GLY A 43 -5.73 6.26 -8.06
N ARG A 44 -6.89 5.67 -7.69
CA ARG A 44 -7.79 6.24 -6.67
C ARG A 44 -7.18 6.27 -5.26
N THR A 45 -6.58 5.15 -4.83
CA THR A 45 -5.92 5.04 -3.52
C THR A 45 -4.65 5.88 -3.49
N TYR A 46 -3.84 5.80 -4.55
CA TYR A 46 -2.68 6.67 -4.74
C TYR A 46 -3.04 8.16 -4.61
N ASP A 47 -4.04 8.63 -5.34
CA ASP A 47 -4.47 10.03 -5.33
C ASP A 47 -4.90 10.47 -3.92
N HIS A 48 -5.72 9.64 -3.27
CA HIS A 48 -6.19 9.88 -1.91
C HIS A 48 -5.06 9.96 -0.88
N ILE A 49 -4.07 9.06 -0.97
CA ILE A 49 -2.89 9.07 -0.09
C ILE A 49 -2.01 10.29 -0.37
N ARG A 50 -1.79 10.62 -1.64
CA ARG A 50 -0.98 11.76 -2.09
C ARG A 50 -1.58 13.08 -1.60
N GLU A 51 -2.91 13.23 -1.63
CA GLU A 51 -3.60 14.41 -1.08
C GLU A 51 -3.43 14.53 0.44
N GLY A 52 -3.51 13.41 1.16
CA GLY A 52 -3.34 13.40 2.62
C GLY A 52 -1.89 13.53 3.10
N LEU A 53 -0.91 13.21 2.25
CA LEU A 53 0.53 13.26 2.55
C LEU A 53 1.31 14.02 1.45
N PRO A 54 1.02 15.31 1.20
CA PRO A 54 1.45 16.03 -0.01
C PRO A 54 2.96 16.25 -0.14
N HIS A 55 3.72 16.09 0.95
CA HIS A 55 5.18 16.29 0.97
C HIS A 55 5.96 14.98 1.12
N MET A 56 5.25 13.85 1.20
CA MET A 56 5.89 12.54 1.32
C MET A 56 6.39 12.08 -0.05
N PRO A 57 7.68 11.71 -0.21
CA PRO A 57 8.12 10.97 -1.39
C PRO A 57 7.31 9.67 -1.49
N PHE A 58 6.56 9.51 -2.58
CA PHE A 58 5.58 8.42 -2.70
C PHE A 58 5.80 7.64 -3.99
N TYR A 59 6.51 6.53 -3.88
CA TYR A 59 6.87 5.67 -5.01
C TYR A 59 5.74 4.71 -5.36
N VAL A 60 5.47 4.57 -6.64
CA VAL A 60 4.38 3.76 -7.18
C VAL A 60 4.92 2.71 -8.13
N PHE A 61 4.51 1.47 -7.90
CA PHE A 61 4.87 0.32 -8.73
C PHE A 61 3.66 -0.14 -9.53
N ASP A 62 3.81 -0.23 -10.85
CA ASP A 62 2.82 -0.87 -11.72
C ASP A 62 3.50 -1.40 -12.99
N TYR A 63 2.80 -2.25 -13.75
CA TYR A 63 3.24 -2.66 -15.08
C TYR A 63 3.19 -1.48 -16.07
N LYS A 64 2.18 -0.63 -15.96
CA LYS A 64 1.96 0.54 -16.82
C LYS A 64 1.18 1.64 -16.10
N ILE A 65 1.26 2.87 -16.62
CA ILE A 65 0.38 3.96 -16.20
C ILE A 65 -0.94 3.85 -16.98
N ASP A 66 -2.04 3.69 -16.26
CA ASP A 66 -3.42 3.61 -16.80
C ASP A 66 -4.43 4.26 -15.84
N CYS A 67 -3.95 5.21 -15.02
CA CYS A 67 -4.77 5.98 -14.09
C CYS A 67 -5.40 7.20 -14.77
N HIS A 68 -6.22 7.94 -14.03
CA HIS A 68 -6.75 9.20 -14.52
C HIS A 68 -5.61 10.23 -14.68
N PRO A 69 -5.57 11.05 -15.75
CA PRO A 69 -4.47 11.99 -15.98
C PRO A 69 -4.23 13.00 -14.84
N SER A 70 -5.24 13.28 -14.01
CA SER A 70 -5.09 14.18 -12.86
C SER A 70 -4.35 13.55 -11.67
N CYS A 71 -4.13 12.23 -11.67
CA CYS A 71 -3.46 11.50 -10.60
C CYS A 71 -2.31 10.63 -11.12
N GLU A 72 -1.72 10.99 -12.26
CA GLU A 72 -0.48 10.37 -12.71
C GLU A 72 0.67 10.72 -11.74
N PRO A 73 1.42 9.72 -11.26
CA PRO A 73 2.61 9.97 -10.45
C PRO A 73 3.67 10.71 -11.27
N ALA A 74 4.43 11.59 -10.63
CA ALA A 74 5.59 12.21 -11.27
C ALA A 74 6.58 11.12 -11.73
N PRO A 75 7.27 11.28 -12.88
CA PRO A 75 8.09 10.22 -13.46
C PRO A 75 9.16 9.63 -12.52
N GLU A 76 9.73 10.44 -11.63
CA GLU A 76 10.71 10.01 -10.64
C GLU A 76 10.15 9.09 -9.55
N TYR A 77 8.83 9.11 -9.35
CA TYR A 77 8.11 8.28 -8.41
C TYR A 77 7.43 7.08 -9.07
N ALA A 78 7.35 7.04 -10.40
CA ALA A 78 6.75 5.95 -11.15
C ALA A 78 7.80 4.87 -11.49
N ILE A 79 7.63 3.67 -10.96
CA ILE A 79 8.53 2.53 -11.22
C ILE A 79 7.76 1.49 -12.02
N LEU A 80 8.03 1.44 -13.33
CA LEU A 80 7.29 0.61 -14.27
C LEU A 80 7.97 -0.73 -14.54
N GLY A 81 7.18 -1.81 -14.53
CA GLY A 81 7.60 -3.16 -14.87
C GLY A 81 6.97 -4.22 -13.97
N GLU A 82 7.39 -5.47 -14.17
CA GLU A 82 6.98 -6.55 -13.26
C GLU A 82 7.53 -6.30 -11.86
N ILE A 83 6.65 -6.26 -10.85
CA ILE A 83 7.01 -5.98 -9.46
C ILE A 83 8.10 -6.92 -8.93
N GLU A 84 8.11 -8.17 -9.38
CA GLU A 84 9.12 -9.18 -9.04
C GLU A 84 10.53 -8.81 -9.51
N LYS A 85 10.64 -7.96 -10.53
CA LYS A 85 11.91 -7.45 -11.07
C LYS A 85 12.26 -6.06 -10.52
N THR A 86 11.26 -5.21 -10.28
CA THR A 86 11.46 -3.80 -9.94
C THR A 86 11.52 -3.54 -8.44
N LEU A 87 10.77 -4.29 -7.63
CA LEU A 87 10.75 -4.10 -6.18
C LEU A 87 12.04 -4.54 -5.48
N PRO A 88 12.71 -5.66 -5.84
CA PRO A 88 13.95 -6.06 -5.19
C PRO A 88 15.07 -4.99 -5.22
N PRO A 89 15.47 -4.43 -6.38
CA PRO A 89 16.52 -3.40 -6.39
C PRO A 89 16.09 -2.11 -5.67
N PHE A 90 14.79 -1.78 -5.67
CA PHE A 90 14.27 -0.68 -4.87
C PHE A 90 14.40 -0.95 -3.37
N ALA A 91 14.05 -2.15 -2.91
CA ALA A 91 14.18 -2.56 -1.52
C ALA A 91 15.63 -2.51 -1.02
N GLU A 92 16.61 -2.87 -1.87
CA GLU A 92 18.03 -2.68 -1.53
C GLU A 92 18.40 -1.21 -1.34
N LYS A 93 17.93 -0.33 -2.23
CA LYS A 93 18.24 1.10 -2.20
C LYS A 93 17.55 1.84 -1.04
N PHE A 94 16.34 1.44 -0.69
CA PHE A 94 15.47 2.09 0.30
C PHE A 94 15.29 1.26 1.57
N GLN A 95 16.29 0.45 1.93
CA GLN A 95 16.24 -0.40 3.12
C GLN A 95 15.89 0.41 4.38
N GLY A 96 14.84 0.00 5.09
CA GLY A 96 14.33 0.67 6.29
C GLY A 96 13.76 2.07 6.06
N LYS A 97 13.46 2.48 4.82
CA LYS A 97 12.96 3.84 4.53
C LYS A 97 11.46 3.95 4.40
N ALA A 98 10.72 2.85 4.32
CA ALA A 98 9.27 2.93 4.17
C ALA A 98 8.58 3.28 5.50
N CYS A 99 7.80 4.36 5.53
CA CYS A 99 6.88 4.64 6.63
C CYS A 99 5.46 4.10 6.36
N LEU A 100 5.10 3.97 5.08
CA LEU A 100 3.83 3.44 4.59
C LEU A 100 4.08 2.50 3.42
N ILE A 101 3.49 1.30 3.45
CA ILE A 101 3.42 0.41 2.29
C ILE A 101 1.96 0.03 2.07
N HIS A 102 1.40 0.39 0.92
CA HIS A 102 0.05 0.01 0.50
C HIS A 102 0.13 -1.05 -0.60
N CYS A 103 -0.50 -2.20 -0.37
CA CYS A 103 -0.56 -3.33 -1.29
C CYS A 103 -1.99 -3.54 -1.76
N ASP A 104 -2.31 -3.19 -3.01
CA ASP A 104 -3.63 -3.41 -3.61
C ASP A 104 -3.49 -4.04 -5.01
N ILE A 105 -2.76 -5.16 -5.08
CA ILE A 105 -2.50 -5.90 -6.32
C ILE A 105 -3.27 -7.22 -6.41
N GLY A 106 -4.18 -7.51 -5.47
CA GLY A 106 -4.94 -8.74 -5.45
C GLY A 106 -5.84 -8.88 -6.67
N THR A 107 -5.93 -10.11 -7.18
CA THR A 107 -6.67 -10.44 -8.39
C THR A 107 -7.92 -11.27 -8.04
N LYS A 108 -8.48 -11.99 -9.03
CA LYS A 108 -9.51 -13.01 -8.76
C LYS A 108 -8.89 -14.40 -8.55
N ASP A 109 -7.59 -14.55 -8.81
CA ASP A 109 -6.85 -15.80 -8.69
C ASP A 109 -6.13 -15.82 -7.35
N LEU A 110 -6.76 -16.44 -6.35
CA LEU A 110 -6.24 -16.48 -4.99
C LEU A 110 -4.93 -17.28 -4.87
N ASP A 111 -4.73 -18.30 -5.70
CA ASP A 111 -3.50 -19.11 -5.66
C ASP A 111 -2.31 -18.32 -6.19
N ARG A 112 -2.54 -17.53 -7.25
CA ARG A 112 -1.56 -16.57 -7.75
C ARG A 112 -1.27 -15.50 -6.71
N ASP A 113 -2.31 -14.90 -6.13
CA ASP A 113 -2.15 -13.86 -5.11
C ASP A 113 -1.34 -14.38 -3.91
N ASN A 114 -1.66 -15.56 -3.39
CA ASN A 114 -0.92 -16.16 -2.27
C ASN A 114 0.58 -16.29 -2.56
N LYS A 115 0.96 -16.69 -3.78
CA LYS A 115 2.37 -16.79 -4.18
C LYS A 115 3.02 -15.41 -4.26
N VAL A 116 2.35 -14.45 -4.90
CA VAL A 116 2.87 -13.09 -5.04
C VAL A 116 3.08 -12.45 -3.67
N TYR A 117 2.07 -12.47 -2.79
CA TYR A 117 2.16 -11.85 -1.46
C TYR A 117 3.20 -12.55 -0.57
N SER A 118 3.35 -13.87 -0.69
CA SER A 118 4.44 -14.59 0.01
C SER A 118 5.83 -14.11 -0.43
N ASN A 119 6.01 -13.82 -1.72
CA ASN A 119 7.26 -13.26 -2.25
C ASN A 119 7.47 -11.79 -1.85
N LEU A 120 6.39 -11.05 -1.56
CA LEU A 120 6.48 -9.66 -1.08
C LEU A 120 6.96 -9.57 0.37
N ILE A 121 6.64 -10.53 1.25
CA ILE A 121 6.92 -10.44 2.70
C ILE A 121 8.40 -10.11 2.99
N PRO A 122 9.41 -10.80 2.43
CA PRO A 122 10.82 -10.44 2.66
C PRO A 122 11.20 -9.06 2.14
N LEU A 123 10.60 -8.59 1.05
CA LEU A 123 10.87 -7.27 0.47
C LEU A 123 10.24 -6.16 1.31
N ILE A 124 9.01 -6.38 1.79
CA ILE A 124 8.34 -5.52 2.77
C ILE A 124 9.18 -5.44 4.04
N GLN A 125 9.69 -6.56 4.54
CA GLN A 125 10.57 -6.56 5.72
C GLN A 125 11.80 -5.68 5.50
N LYS A 126 12.48 -5.84 4.35
CA LYS A 126 13.67 -5.06 4.01
C LYS A 126 13.38 -3.56 3.89
N LEU A 127 12.23 -3.18 3.33
CA LEU A 127 11.80 -1.79 3.21
C LEU A 127 11.42 -1.15 4.55
N SER A 128 10.99 -1.96 5.51
CA SER A 128 10.39 -1.50 6.76
C SER A 128 11.39 -1.25 7.88
N ASN A 129 11.00 -0.41 8.81
CA ASN A 129 11.60 -0.25 10.13
C ASN A 129 10.50 -0.43 11.20
N PRO A 130 10.86 -0.62 12.49
CA PRO A 130 9.86 -0.62 13.55
C PRO A 130 8.95 0.61 13.47
N GLY A 131 7.64 0.37 13.47
CA GLY A 131 6.62 1.40 13.33
C GLY A 131 6.16 1.70 11.89
N THR A 132 6.75 1.06 10.86
CA THR A 132 6.22 1.12 9.48
C THR A 132 4.79 0.60 9.46
N LEU A 133 3.91 1.35 8.80
CA LEU A 133 2.50 1.02 8.64
C LEU A 133 2.27 0.36 7.29
N ILE A 134 1.43 -0.68 7.28
CA ILE A 134 1.11 -1.44 6.07
C ILE A 134 -0.41 -1.53 5.93
N ALA A 135 -0.92 -1.30 4.72
CA ALA A 135 -2.30 -1.57 4.35
C ALA A 135 -2.31 -2.55 3.18
N SER A 136 -3.18 -3.56 3.24
CA SER A 136 -3.19 -4.64 2.24
C SER A 136 -4.60 -5.17 1.97
N ASP A 137 -4.91 -5.48 0.72
CA ASP A 137 -6.15 -6.15 0.28
C ASP A 137 -6.10 -7.68 0.41
N ARG A 138 -4.94 -8.21 0.80
CA ARG A 138 -4.71 -9.63 1.13
C ARG A 138 -4.04 -9.76 2.50
N PRO A 139 -4.24 -10.87 3.21
CA PRO A 139 -3.57 -11.09 4.48
C PRO A 139 -2.06 -11.21 4.27
N LEU A 140 -1.29 -10.57 5.14
CA LEU A 140 0.16 -10.76 5.28
C LEU A 140 0.42 -11.30 6.68
N SER A 141 1.30 -12.30 6.81
CA SER A 141 1.60 -12.92 8.09
C SER A 141 3.10 -13.15 8.23
N ALA A 142 3.69 -12.58 9.27
CA ALA A 142 5.08 -12.79 9.65
C ALA A 142 5.26 -12.48 11.15
N PRO A 143 6.30 -13.02 11.82
CA PRO A 143 6.52 -12.79 13.25
C PRO A 143 6.78 -11.32 13.64
N TRP A 144 7.18 -10.49 12.69
CA TRP A 144 7.48 -9.06 12.87
C TRP A 144 6.30 -8.14 12.48
N LEU A 145 5.12 -8.72 12.23
CA LEU A 145 3.90 -8.01 11.89
C LEU A 145 2.89 -8.11 13.03
N GLU A 146 2.40 -6.96 13.47
CA GLU A 146 1.27 -6.83 14.39
C GLU A 146 0.05 -6.32 13.62
N SER A 147 -1.12 -6.94 13.85
CA SER A 147 -2.39 -6.49 13.28
C SER A 147 -2.92 -5.25 14.01
N ILE A 148 -3.33 -4.25 13.25
CA ILE A 148 -4.04 -3.07 13.74
C ILE A 148 -5.54 -3.30 13.55
N GLU A 149 -6.34 -3.00 14.57
CA GLU A 149 -7.80 -3.04 14.47
C GLU A 149 -8.30 -2.00 13.45
N LEU A 150 -9.21 -2.42 12.57
CA LEU A 150 -9.81 -1.52 11.59
C LEU A 150 -10.65 -0.43 12.31
N PRO A 151 -10.72 0.80 11.77
CA PRO A 151 -11.64 1.81 12.29
C PRO A 151 -13.08 1.28 12.34
N LYS A 152 -13.80 1.56 13.43
CA LYS A 152 -15.18 1.05 13.66
C LYS A 152 -16.14 1.33 12.50
N ASP A 153 -15.93 2.44 11.80
CA ASP A 153 -16.79 2.91 10.71
C ASP A 153 -16.30 2.44 9.31
N ALA A 154 -15.19 1.70 9.22
CA ALA A 154 -14.63 1.29 7.93
C ALA A 154 -15.55 0.35 7.15
N GLY A 155 -16.26 -0.54 7.83
CA GLY A 155 -17.16 -1.53 7.23
C GLY A 155 -16.61 -2.96 7.29
N LYS A 156 -17.04 -3.82 6.36
CA LYS A 156 -16.83 -5.29 6.42
C LYS A 156 -16.23 -5.90 5.15
N TRP A 157 -15.38 -5.17 4.44
CA TRP A 157 -14.64 -5.69 3.29
C TRP A 157 -13.24 -6.17 3.75
N PRO A 158 -12.70 -7.29 3.23
CA PRO A 158 -11.41 -7.81 3.66
C PRO A 158 -10.27 -6.83 3.36
N TYR A 159 -9.77 -6.16 4.39
CA TYR A 159 -8.66 -5.23 4.31
C TYR A 159 -7.87 -5.31 5.61
N TYR A 160 -6.55 -5.23 5.52
CA TYR A 160 -5.65 -5.57 6.61
C TYR A 160 -4.73 -4.40 6.89
N LEU A 161 -4.78 -3.90 8.13
CA LEU A 161 -3.86 -2.91 8.63
C LEU A 161 -2.85 -3.60 9.54
N LEU A 162 -1.57 -3.31 9.33
CA LEU A 162 -0.47 -3.96 10.05
C LEU A 162 0.57 -2.92 10.44
N ARG A 163 1.32 -3.24 11.49
CA ARG A 163 2.47 -2.48 11.97
C ARG A 163 3.68 -3.39 12.08
N VAL A 164 4.83 -2.90 11.64
CA VAL A 164 6.10 -3.59 11.86
C VAL A 164 6.57 -3.36 13.31
N THR A 165 6.92 -4.44 14.00
CA THR A 165 7.38 -4.45 15.41
C THR A 165 8.89 -4.41 15.54
#